data_AF-A0A7V9WNC6-F1
#
_entry.id   AF-A0A7V9WNC6-F1
#
_cell.length_a   1.000
_cell.length_b   1.000
_cell.length_c   1.000
_cell.angle_alpha   90.00
_cell.angle_beta   90.00
_cell.angle_gamma   90.00
#
_symmetry.space_group_name_H-M   'P 1'
#
loop_
_entity.id
_entity.type
_entity.pdbx_description
1 polymer ?
#
loop_
_entity_poly.entity_id
_entity_poly.type
_entity_poly.pdbx_seq_one_letter_code
_entity_poly.pdbx_strand_id
1 'polypeptide(L)'
;GRDGKLYVAFGDGGGGGDPGENAQNVSKNLLGKVVRIAPRAGGGYSEPADNPYVGLPGRDEIFAYGLRNPYRFSFDRATGDLTIGDVGEQEVEEIDFVPVAEGKRRPRGGVNFGWDVFEGSRPYEGGSAPGHLPPVLERPRSTGSCSIIGGYVIRDPSLGRLRGAYVYGDLCASGLRVARLRSGGAEGDRALGPKVSSLVSFGEDGRGRVHAISLEGGVFRLAPR
;
A
#
# COMPACT_ATOMS: atom_id res chain seq x y z
N GLY A 1 9.60 8.67 -3.78
CA GLY A 1 8.44 9.57 -3.85
C GLY A 1 8.77 10.82 -4.65
N ARG A 2 7.78 11.71 -4.87
CA ARG A 2 7.94 12.99 -5.61
C ARG A 2 8.77 14.04 -4.87
N ASP A 3 9.08 13.76 -3.62
CA ASP A 3 9.97 14.51 -2.73
C ASP A 3 11.45 14.10 -2.87
N GLY A 4 11.77 13.19 -3.81
CA GLY A 4 13.14 12.74 -4.05
C GLY A 4 13.68 11.79 -2.99
N LYS A 5 12.82 11.19 -2.16
CA LYS A 5 13.20 10.20 -1.14
C LYS A 5 12.87 8.77 -1.58
N LEU A 6 13.61 7.82 -1.01
CA LEU A 6 13.34 6.39 -1.16
C LEU A 6 12.37 5.96 -0.06
N TYR A 7 11.35 5.20 -0.45
CA TYR A 7 10.40 4.57 0.45
C TYR A 7 10.57 3.07 0.34
N VAL A 8 10.58 2.37 1.47
CA VAL A 8 10.71 0.91 1.53
C VAL A 8 9.68 0.40 2.53
N ALA A 9 9.02 -0.71 2.22
CA ALA A 9 8.05 -1.31 3.11
C ALA A 9 8.60 -2.64 3.64
N PHE A 10 8.37 -2.91 4.91
CA PHE A 10 8.72 -4.15 5.58
C PHE A 10 7.46 -4.71 6.24
N GLY A 11 7.21 -6.01 6.06
CA GLY A 11 6.23 -6.72 6.87
C GLY A 11 6.64 -6.79 8.34
N ASP A 12 5.69 -7.18 9.18
CA ASP A 12 5.83 -7.33 10.64
C ASP A 12 6.87 -8.37 11.08
N GLY A 13 7.36 -9.19 10.15
CA GLY A 13 8.33 -10.25 10.41
C GLY A 13 7.73 -11.65 10.47
N GLY A 14 6.40 -11.76 10.32
CA GLY A 14 5.65 -13.00 10.35
C GLY A 14 5.44 -13.57 11.75
N GLY A 15 4.85 -14.77 11.78
CA GLY A 15 4.17 -15.28 12.96
C GLY A 15 2.75 -14.75 12.99
N GLY A 16 1.76 -15.63 13.15
CA GLY A 16 0.36 -15.20 13.18
C GLY A 16 0.11 -14.27 14.36
N GLY A 17 -0.56 -13.14 14.09
CA GLY A 17 -0.84 -12.09 15.07
C GLY A 17 0.39 -11.44 15.66
N ASP A 18 1.35 -11.09 14.80
CA ASP A 18 2.57 -10.34 15.13
C ASP A 18 3.12 -10.57 16.55
N PRO A 19 3.60 -11.79 16.89
CA PRO A 19 3.98 -12.12 18.27
C PRO A 19 5.10 -11.25 18.84
N GLY A 20 5.83 -10.53 17.99
CA GLY A 20 6.85 -9.57 18.37
C GLY A 20 6.33 -8.17 18.67
N GLU A 21 5.03 -7.92 18.46
CA GLU A 21 4.35 -6.62 18.55
C GLU A 21 5.06 -5.57 17.68
N ASN A 22 5.63 -6.02 16.56
CA ASN A 22 6.54 -5.23 15.76
C ASN A 22 5.83 -4.09 15.06
N ALA A 23 4.64 -4.33 14.50
CA ALA A 23 3.87 -3.39 13.69
C ALA A 23 3.49 -2.13 14.48
N GLN A 24 3.10 -2.26 15.74
CA GLN A 24 2.86 -1.13 16.66
C GLN A 24 4.13 -0.61 17.34
N ASN A 25 5.23 -1.37 17.37
CA ASN A 25 6.48 -0.91 17.95
C ASN A 25 7.23 0.07 17.03
N VAL A 26 7.38 1.31 17.47
CA VAL A 26 8.08 2.36 16.71
C VAL A 26 9.54 2.58 17.10
N SER A 27 10.05 1.84 18.10
CA SER A 27 11.38 2.12 18.68
C SER A 27 12.39 0.98 18.47
N LYS A 28 11.94 -0.28 18.45
CA LYS A 28 12.84 -1.44 18.47
C LYS A 28 13.35 -1.81 17.09
N ASN A 29 12.51 -1.76 16.06
CA ASN A 29 12.82 -2.24 14.71
C ASN A 29 12.05 -1.47 13.63
N LEU A 30 12.19 -1.90 12.38
CA LEU A 30 11.54 -1.31 11.19
C LEU A 30 10.53 -2.26 10.55
N LEU A 31 10.11 -3.32 11.25
CA LEU A 31 9.14 -4.30 10.76
C LEU A 31 7.71 -3.77 10.93
N GLY A 32 6.84 -4.08 9.98
CA GLY A 32 5.47 -3.57 9.89
C GLY A 32 5.43 -2.05 9.65
N LYS A 33 6.36 -1.55 8.82
CA LYS A 33 6.59 -0.12 8.57
C LYS A 33 6.71 0.17 7.08
N VAL A 34 6.34 1.40 6.70
CA VAL A 34 6.96 2.08 5.57
C VAL A 34 8.04 3.00 6.12
N VAL A 35 9.27 2.84 5.65
CA VAL A 35 10.40 3.71 5.97
C VAL A 35 10.66 4.70 4.85
N ARG A 36 11.22 5.86 5.19
CA ARG A 36 11.58 6.92 4.24
C ARG A 36 12.98 7.42 4.51
N ILE A 37 13.86 7.24 3.54
CA ILE A 37 15.29 7.57 3.65
C ILE A 37 15.77 8.44 2.48
N ALA A 38 16.89 9.12 2.65
CA ALA A 38 17.62 9.83 1.61
C ALA A 38 18.93 9.08 1.30
N PRO A 39 18.96 8.24 0.24
CA PRO A 39 20.18 7.53 -0.15
C PRO A 39 21.31 8.50 -0.50
N ARG A 40 22.55 8.12 -0.19
CA ARG A 40 23.76 8.88 -0.55
C ARG A 40 24.48 8.19 -1.70
N ALA A 41 25.13 8.97 -2.57
CA ALA A 41 25.79 8.45 -3.78
C ALA A 41 26.94 7.45 -3.47
N GLY A 42 27.60 7.59 -2.32
CA GLY A 42 28.67 6.68 -1.86
C GLY A 42 28.19 5.49 -1.01
N GLY A 43 26.87 5.24 -0.95
CA GLY A 43 26.27 4.26 -0.06
C GLY A 43 25.80 4.85 1.27
N GLY A 44 24.97 4.08 1.99
CA GLY A 44 24.27 4.54 3.19
C GLY A 44 23.14 5.53 2.88
N TYR A 45 22.58 6.11 3.93
CA TYR A 45 21.46 7.06 3.85
C TYR A 45 21.55 8.13 4.94
N SER A 46 20.64 9.10 4.85
CA SER A 46 20.24 9.92 5.99
C SER A 46 18.73 9.89 6.13
N GLU A 47 18.26 10.17 7.34
CA GLU A 47 16.87 10.34 7.67
C GLU A 47 16.46 11.75 7.22
N PRO A 48 15.41 11.89 6.39
CA PRO A 48 14.86 13.20 6.10
C PRO A 48 14.43 13.89 7.39
N ALA A 49 14.87 15.13 7.59
CA ALA A 49 14.58 15.90 8.81
C ALA A 49 13.08 16.13 9.09
N ASP A 50 12.23 15.93 8.07
CA ASP A 50 10.77 16.02 8.16
C ASP A 50 10.08 14.64 8.26
N ASN A 51 10.83 13.62 8.68
CA ASN A 51 10.25 12.35 9.10
C ASN A 51 9.55 12.50 10.47
N PRO A 52 8.46 11.75 10.72
CA PRO A 52 7.61 11.88 11.91
C PRO A 52 8.31 11.74 13.26
N TYR A 53 9.37 10.93 13.33
CA TYR A 53 10.02 10.58 14.59
C TYR A 53 11.35 11.30 14.82
N VAL A 54 11.82 12.12 13.88
CA VAL A 54 13.06 12.89 14.06
C VAL A 54 12.91 13.82 15.26
N GLY A 55 13.73 13.58 16.29
CA GLY A 55 13.69 14.32 17.55
C GLY A 55 12.54 13.94 18.51
N LEU A 56 11.84 12.84 18.23
CA LEU A 56 10.78 12.26 19.07
C LEU A 56 11.12 10.81 19.44
N PRO A 57 10.48 10.22 20.46
CA PRO A 57 10.64 8.80 20.74
C PRO A 57 10.18 7.93 19.56
N GLY A 58 11.11 7.18 18.97
CA GLY A 58 10.88 6.29 17.83
C GLY A 58 12.12 6.21 16.94
N ARG A 59 12.05 5.43 15.86
CA ARG A 59 13.09 5.38 14.83
C ARG A 59 12.85 6.43 13.76
N ASP A 60 13.86 7.24 13.52
CA ASP A 60 13.82 8.39 12.60
C ASP A 60 13.52 7.97 11.14
N GLU A 61 13.75 6.72 10.74
CA GLU A 61 13.42 6.22 9.41
C GLU A 61 11.92 6.00 9.18
N ILE A 62 11.12 5.82 10.25
CA ILE A 62 9.71 5.43 10.15
C ILE A 62 8.91 6.56 9.52
N PHE A 63 8.24 6.26 8.41
CA PHE A 63 7.28 7.15 7.77
C PHE A 63 5.83 6.77 8.07
N ALA A 64 5.51 5.47 8.12
CA ALA A 64 4.21 4.95 8.53
C ALA A 64 4.40 3.57 9.19
N TYR A 65 3.43 3.12 9.98
CA TYR A 65 3.50 1.90 10.78
C TYR A 65 2.14 1.22 10.94
N GLY A 66 2.11 0.07 11.63
CA GLY A 66 0.90 -0.70 11.84
C GLY A 66 0.46 -1.47 10.60
N LEU A 67 1.42 -2.01 9.84
CA LEU A 67 1.19 -2.82 8.64
C LEU A 67 1.59 -4.27 8.90
N ARG A 68 0.91 -5.21 8.25
CA ARG A 68 1.22 -6.64 8.37
C ARG A 68 2.24 -7.08 7.33
N ASN A 69 1.84 -7.06 6.08
CA ASN A 69 2.61 -7.52 4.94
C ASN A 69 2.32 -6.61 3.73
N PRO A 70 2.82 -5.36 3.76
CA PRO A 70 2.62 -4.38 2.70
C PRO A 70 3.32 -4.83 1.42
N TYR A 71 2.58 -5.46 0.52
CA TYR A 71 3.13 -6.17 -0.63
C TYR A 71 3.52 -5.21 -1.76
N ARG A 72 2.53 -4.51 -2.32
CA ARG A 72 2.78 -3.40 -3.25
C ARG A 72 2.19 -2.14 -2.68
N PHE A 73 3.04 -1.13 -2.60
CA PHE A 73 2.57 0.23 -2.52
C PHE A 73 2.95 0.99 -3.79
N SER A 74 2.20 2.04 -4.09
CA SER A 74 2.49 2.96 -5.17
C SER A 74 2.18 4.39 -4.76
N PHE A 75 2.89 5.32 -5.40
CA PHE A 75 2.51 6.72 -5.38
C PHE A 75 1.80 7.03 -6.68
N ASP A 76 0.64 7.67 -6.60
CA ASP A 76 0.02 8.24 -7.78
C ASP A 76 0.96 9.28 -8.40
N ARG A 77 1.39 9.06 -9.65
CA ARG A 77 2.33 9.97 -10.31
C ARG A 77 1.83 11.41 -10.44
N ALA A 78 0.51 11.62 -10.47
CA ALA A 78 -0.09 12.93 -10.71
C ALA A 78 -0.29 13.72 -9.41
N THR A 79 -0.70 13.06 -8.33
CA THR A 79 -1.02 13.68 -7.03
C THR A 79 0.05 13.43 -5.99
N GLY A 80 0.69 12.27 -6.02
CA GLY A 80 1.64 11.80 -5.00
C GLY A 80 0.97 11.02 -3.88
N ASP A 81 -0.32 10.69 -4.00
CA ASP A 81 -1.06 9.93 -2.98
C ASP A 81 -0.44 8.55 -2.80
N LEU A 82 -0.32 8.10 -1.55
CA LEU A 82 0.19 6.77 -1.22
C LEU A 82 -0.97 5.79 -1.18
N THR A 83 -0.83 4.67 -1.90
CA THR A 83 -1.73 3.52 -1.78
C THR A 83 -0.89 2.29 -1.46
N ILE A 84 -1.35 1.46 -0.52
CA ILE A 84 -0.67 0.23 -0.09
C ILE A 84 -1.67 -0.91 -0.23
N GLY A 85 -1.29 -2.01 -0.87
CA GLY A 85 -1.96 -3.29 -0.67
C GLY A 85 -1.27 -4.03 0.46
N ASP A 86 -2.03 -4.32 1.52
CA ASP A 86 -1.54 -5.03 2.69
C ASP A 86 -2.24 -6.39 2.80
N VAL A 87 -1.44 -7.45 2.86
CA VAL A 87 -1.94 -8.82 2.94
C VAL A 87 -2.28 -9.13 4.39
N GLY A 88 -3.55 -9.45 4.66
CA GLY A 88 -4.01 -9.76 6.02
C GLY A 88 -3.66 -11.18 6.49
N GLU A 89 -4.13 -11.55 7.67
CA GLU A 89 -3.77 -12.79 8.37
C GLU A 89 -4.75 -13.93 8.07
N GLN A 90 -6.04 -13.74 8.34
CA GLN A 90 -7.07 -14.79 8.29
C GLN A 90 -8.26 -14.42 7.43
N GLU A 91 -8.82 -13.23 7.62
CA GLU A 91 -10.18 -12.92 7.14
C GLU A 91 -10.20 -11.92 5.98
N VAL A 92 -9.24 -11.00 5.92
CA VAL A 92 -9.37 -9.82 5.06
C VAL A 92 -8.06 -9.48 4.38
N GLU A 93 -8.13 -9.15 3.09
CA GLU A 93 -7.07 -8.41 2.41
C GLU A 93 -7.47 -6.93 2.29
N GLU A 94 -6.51 -6.00 2.32
CA GLU A 94 -6.84 -4.58 2.39
C GLU A 94 -6.04 -3.66 1.47
N ILE A 95 -6.64 -2.51 1.18
CA ILE A 95 -5.99 -1.37 0.53
C ILE A 95 -6.05 -0.17 1.46
N ASP A 96 -4.88 0.34 1.82
CA ASP A 96 -4.71 1.59 2.54
C ASP A 96 -4.44 2.75 1.61
N PHE A 97 -4.89 3.94 2.00
CA PHE A 97 -4.75 5.14 1.19
C PHE A 97 -4.51 6.39 2.02
N VAL A 98 -3.46 7.13 1.69
CA VAL A 98 -3.12 8.42 2.30
C VAL A 98 -2.96 9.47 1.20
N PRO A 99 -3.92 10.40 1.05
CA PRO A 99 -3.79 11.45 0.06
C PRO A 99 -2.77 12.51 0.46
N VAL A 100 -2.25 13.20 -0.54
CA VAL A 100 -1.45 14.41 -0.38
C VAL A 100 -2.39 15.58 -0.09
N ALA A 101 -2.16 16.25 1.04
CA ALA A 101 -2.88 17.49 1.36
C ALA A 101 -2.52 18.60 0.36
N GLU A 102 -3.45 19.53 0.14
CA GLU A 102 -3.24 20.66 -0.76
C GLU A 102 -1.95 21.43 -0.44
N GLY A 103 -1.20 21.78 -1.48
CA GLY A 103 0.09 22.47 -1.36
C GLY A 103 1.25 21.60 -0.81
N LYS A 104 1.04 20.30 -0.55
CA LYS A 104 2.11 19.38 -0.14
C LYS A 104 2.64 18.58 -1.33
N ARG A 105 3.85 18.05 -1.17
CA ARG A 105 4.56 17.24 -2.19
C ARG A 105 4.51 15.74 -1.92
N ARG A 106 3.99 15.33 -0.76
CA ARG A 106 3.90 13.95 -0.30
C ARG A 106 2.75 13.80 0.71
N PRO A 107 2.29 12.58 0.99
CA PRO A 107 1.33 12.31 2.06
C PRO A 107 1.91 12.64 3.43
N ARG A 108 1.04 12.83 4.43
CA ARG A 108 1.49 12.95 5.82
C ARG A 108 2.17 11.64 6.26
N GLY A 109 3.26 11.76 7.02
CA GLY A 109 3.85 10.62 7.72
C GLY A 109 3.23 10.44 9.11
N GLY A 110 3.66 9.41 9.84
CA GLY A 110 3.20 9.06 11.18
C GLY A 110 1.84 8.35 11.17
N VAL A 111 1.41 7.84 10.02
CA VAL A 111 0.14 7.12 9.89
C VAL A 111 0.31 5.72 10.48
N ASN A 112 -0.59 5.36 11.39
CA ASN A 112 -0.77 4.02 11.93
C ASN A 112 -1.90 3.34 11.14
N PHE A 113 -1.65 2.17 10.55
CA PHE A 113 -2.67 1.41 9.80
C PHE A 113 -3.40 0.37 10.67
N GLY A 114 -2.95 0.17 11.91
CA GLY A 114 -3.73 -0.53 12.94
C GLY A 114 -3.35 -1.98 13.19
N TRP A 115 -2.62 -2.64 12.27
CA TRP A 115 -2.14 -4.01 12.51
C TRP A 115 -1.20 -4.04 13.73
N ASP A 116 -1.34 -4.99 14.65
CA ASP A 116 -2.22 -6.18 14.66
C ASP A 116 -3.48 -6.06 15.51
N VAL A 117 -3.74 -4.88 16.08
CA VAL A 117 -4.98 -4.60 16.83
C VAL A 117 -6.21 -4.73 15.92
N PHE A 118 -6.05 -4.48 14.62
CA PHE A 118 -7.09 -4.63 13.61
C PHE A 118 -6.61 -5.46 12.41
N GLU A 119 -7.49 -6.31 11.89
CA GLU A 119 -7.39 -6.92 10.56
C GLU A 119 -8.52 -6.36 9.68
N GLY A 120 -8.19 -5.50 8.72
CA GLY A 120 -9.20 -4.65 8.11
C GLY A 120 -9.77 -3.66 9.13
N SER A 121 -11.09 -3.49 9.13
CA SER A 121 -11.82 -2.73 10.14
C SER A 121 -12.24 -3.58 11.36
N ARG A 122 -11.82 -4.85 11.44
CA ARG A 122 -12.25 -5.78 12.49
C ARG A 122 -11.21 -5.79 13.61
N PRO A 123 -11.60 -5.73 14.89
CA PRO A 123 -10.69 -6.07 15.98
C PRO A 123 -10.11 -7.46 15.76
N TYR A 124 -8.80 -7.60 15.91
CA TYR A 124 -8.09 -8.86 15.74
C TYR A 124 -7.40 -9.25 17.06
N GLU A 125 -6.26 -8.66 17.37
CA GLU A 125 -5.61 -8.81 18.68
C GLU A 125 -6.06 -7.72 19.66
N GLY A 126 -5.85 -7.99 20.96
CA GLY A 126 -5.99 -6.98 21.99
C GLY A 126 -4.88 -5.93 21.89
N GLY A 127 -5.11 -4.72 22.41
CA GLY A 127 -4.06 -3.69 22.46
C GLY A 127 -4.57 -2.30 22.14
N SER A 128 -3.68 -1.46 21.63
CA SER A 128 -3.97 -0.05 21.34
C SER A 128 -3.27 0.40 20.07
N ALA A 129 -4.08 0.79 19.09
CA ALA A 129 -3.63 1.46 17.87
C ALA A 129 -4.29 2.86 17.81
N PRO A 130 -3.81 3.83 18.62
CA PRO A 130 -4.46 5.12 18.75
C PRO A 130 -4.37 5.91 17.45
N GLY A 131 -5.51 6.46 17.02
CA GLY A 131 -5.60 7.27 15.80
C GLY A 131 -5.27 6.49 14.52
N HIS A 132 -5.39 5.15 14.54
CA HIS A 132 -5.20 4.34 13.34
C HIS A 132 -6.14 4.79 12.22
N LEU A 133 -5.65 4.66 11.00
CA LEU A 133 -6.39 4.94 9.79
C LEU A 133 -6.88 3.60 9.23
N PRO A 134 -8.19 3.32 9.25
CA PRO A 134 -8.72 2.09 8.68
C PRO A 134 -8.48 2.04 7.16
N PRO A 135 -8.45 0.84 6.56
CA PRO A 135 -8.30 0.69 5.14
C PRO A 135 -9.46 1.34 4.39
N VAL A 136 -9.21 1.79 3.17
CA VAL A 136 -10.24 2.39 2.32
C VAL A 136 -11.01 1.34 1.50
N LEU A 137 -10.49 0.12 1.43
CA LEU A 137 -11.11 -1.00 0.74
C LEU A 137 -10.66 -2.31 1.38
N GLU A 138 -11.62 -3.19 1.65
CA GLU A 138 -11.40 -4.55 2.15
C GLU A 138 -11.91 -5.60 1.17
N ARG A 139 -11.22 -6.74 1.12
CA ARG A 139 -11.58 -7.92 0.36
C ARG A 139 -11.61 -9.12 1.30
N PRO A 140 -12.81 -9.56 1.74
CA PRO A 140 -12.91 -10.76 2.55
C PRO A 140 -12.34 -11.97 1.80
N ARG A 141 -11.56 -12.80 2.47
CA ARG A 141 -10.96 -14.01 1.89
C ARG A 141 -12.00 -15.03 1.43
N SER A 142 -13.19 -15.01 2.03
CA SER A 142 -14.37 -15.75 1.56
C SER A 142 -14.78 -15.43 0.10
N THR A 143 -14.29 -14.32 -0.46
CA THR A 143 -14.49 -13.96 -1.88
C THR A 143 -13.46 -14.58 -2.83
N GLY A 144 -12.56 -15.45 -2.32
CA GLY A 144 -11.46 -16.07 -3.06
C GLY A 144 -10.17 -15.24 -3.08
N SER A 145 -10.13 -14.12 -2.36
CA SER A 145 -8.91 -13.35 -2.10
C SER A 145 -8.03 -14.10 -1.09
N CYS A 146 -6.71 -14.02 -1.25
CA CYS A 146 -5.78 -14.66 -0.31
C CYS A 146 -4.47 -13.88 -0.13
N SER A 147 -4.18 -12.97 -1.05
CA SER A 147 -2.95 -12.17 -1.07
C SER A 147 -3.18 -11.03 -2.06
N ILE A 148 -3.63 -9.89 -1.54
CA ILE A 148 -3.82 -8.70 -2.35
C ILE A 148 -2.46 -8.19 -2.83
N ILE A 149 -2.36 -7.98 -4.13
CA ILE A 149 -1.12 -7.54 -4.78
C ILE A 149 -1.03 -6.02 -4.83
N GLY A 150 -2.08 -5.30 -4.45
CA GLY A 150 -2.19 -3.85 -4.66
C GLY A 150 -2.23 -3.49 -6.15
N GLY A 151 -1.69 -2.31 -6.51
CA GLY A 151 -1.70 -1.84 -7.89
C GLY A 151 -1.35 -0.35 -8.05
N TYR A 152 -1.99 0.33 -9.02
CA TYR A 152 -1.68 1.71 -9.42
C TYR A 152 -2.92 2.52 -9.74
N VAL A 153 -2.85 3.84 -9.54
CA VAL A 153 -3.85 4.77 -10.08
C VAL A 153 -3.62 4.95 -11.58
N ILE A 154 -4.65 4.67 -12.39
CA ILE A 154 -4.60 4.77 -13.84
C ILE A 154 -4.44 6.24 -14.25
N ARG A 155 -3.31 6.56 -14.89
CA ARG A 155 -3.06 7.90 -15.47
C ARG A 155 -2.90 7.92 -16.99
N ASP A 156 -3.00 6.77 -17.66
CA ASP A 156 -3.04 6.66 -19.12
C ASP A 156 -4.27 7.40 -19.70
N PRO A 157 -4.07 8.44 -20.53
CA PRO A 157 -5.18 9.18 -21.12
C PRO A 157 -6.04 8.35 -22.08
N SER A 158 -5.50 7.28 -22.68
CA SER A 158 -6.25 6.42 -23.61
C SER A 158 -7.35 5.61 -22.91
N LEU A 159 -7.23 5.40 -21.59
CA LEU A 159 -8.20 4.63 -20.80
C LEU A 159 -9.42 5.46 -20.33
N GLY A 160 -9.54 6.70 -20.80
CA GLY A 160 -10.75 7.52 -20.68
C GLY A 160 -11.34 7.57 -19.26
N ARG A 161 -12.54 6.98 -19.09
CA ARG A 161 -13.29 7.00 -17.81
C ARG A 161 -12.58 6.29 -16.65
N LEU A 162 -11.60 5.42 -16.93
CA LEU A 162 -10.80 4.74 -15.90
C LEU A 162 -9.72 5.67 -15.32
N ARG A 163 -9.43 6.81 -15.95
CA ARG A 163 -8.41 7.73 -15.45
C ARG A 163 -8.75 8.22 -14.03
N GLY A 164 -7.78 8.09 -13.14
CA GLY A 164 -7.90 8.38 -11.70
C GLY A 164 -8.57 7.27 -10.89
N ALA A 165 -8.91 6.13 -11.47
CA ALA A 165 -9.28 4.93 -10.70
C ALA A 165 -8.02 4.14 -10.36
N TYR A 166 -7.99 3.55 -9.17
CA TYR A 166 -6.99 2.58 -8.75
C TYR A 166 -7.35 1.21 -9.30
N VAL A 167 -6.46 0.62 -10.09
CA VAL A 167 -6.56 -0.78 -10.52
C VAL A 167 -5.74 -1.64 -9.59
N TYR A 168 -6.31 -2.78 -9.19
CA TYR A 168 -5.68 -3.71 -8.27
C TYR A 168 -6.12 -5.14 -8.55
N GLY A 169 -5.45 -6.09 -7.91
CA GLY A 169 -5.78 -7.51 -8.00
C GLY A 169 -5.16 -8.29 -6.85
N ASP A 170 -5.35 -9.60 -6.90
CA ASP A 170 -4.97 -10.57 -5.86
C ASP A 170 -4.32 -11.79 -6.53
N LEU A 171 -3.44 -12.48 -5.80
CA LEU A 171 -2.72 -13.66 -6.30
C LEU A 171 -3.67 -14.82 -6.63
N CYS A 172 -4.63 -15.09 -5.76
CA CYS A 172 -5.60 -16.19 -5.89
C CYS A 172 -6.79 -15.79 -6.77
N ALA A 173 -7.28 -14.56 -6.64
CA ALA A 173 -8.38 -14.08 -7.45
C ALA A 173 -7.89 -13.43 -8.76
N SER A 174 -7.98 -14.18 -9.86
CA SER A 174 -7.48 -13.75 -11.19
C SER A 174 -8.14 -12.49 -11.77
N GLY A 175 -9.30 -12.05 -11.28
CA GLY A 175 -10.03 -10.92 -11.85
C GLY A 175 -9.46 -9.57 -11.42
N LEU A 176 -9.01 -8.76 -12.38
CA LEU A 176 -8.59 -7.38 -12.07
C LEU A 176 -9.80 -6.54 -11.65
N ARG A 177 -9.59 -5.64 -10.69
CA ARG A 177 -10.61 -4.75 -10.13
C ARG A 177 -10.23 -3.29 -10.24
N VAL A 178 -11.22 -2.42 -10.18
CA VAL A 178 -11.02 -0.96 -10.15
C VAL A 178 -11.93 -0.29 -9.13
N ALA A 179 -11.40 0.71 -8.44
CA ALA A 179 -12.15 1.57 -7.54
C ALA A 179 -11.59 3.01 -7.57
N ARG A 180 -12.38 4.00 -7.14
CA ARG A 180 -11.88 5.36 -6.91
C ARG A 180 -11.63 5.53 -5.41
N LEU A 181 -10.36 5.68 -5.03
CA LEU A 181 -9.96 5.83 -3.63
C LEU A 181 -10.15 7.27 -3.17
N ARG A 182 -10.58 7.44 -1.92
CA ARG A 182 -10.75 8.73 -1.24
C ARG A 182 -10.39 8.55 0.23
N SER A 183 -10.20 9.65 0.97
CA SER A 183 -10.07 9.57 2.43
C SER A 183 -11.29 8.86 3.03
N GLY A 184 -11.06 7.80 3.81
CA GLY A 184 -12.10 7.08 4.52
C GLY A 184 -12.93 6.09 3.68
N GLY A 185 -12.57 5.83 2.41
CA GLY A 185 -13.24 4.80 1.64
C GLY A 185 -12.94 4.78 0.14
N ALA A 186 -13.61 3.88 -0.56
CA ALA A 186 -13.51 3.73 -2.00
C ALA A 186 -14.89 3.68 -2.65
N GLU A 187 -14.99 4.24 -3.86
CA GLU A 187 -16.23 4.25 -4.64
C GLU A 187 -16.12 3.39 -5.89
N GLY A 188 -17.22 2.71 -6.23
CA GLY A 188 -17.37 2.01 -7.49
C GLY A 188 -16.43 0.81 -7.63
N ASP A 189 -16.07 0.14 -6.53
CA ASP A 189 -15.32 -1.11 -6.57
C ASP A 189 -16.08 -2.14 -7.42
N ARG A 190 -15.45 -2.56 -8.52
CA ARG A 190 -16.01 -3.54 -9.46
C ARG A 190 -14.93 -4.27 -10.23
N ALA A 191 -15.30 -5.41 -10.80
CA ALA A 191 -14.46 -6.11 -11.76
C ALA A 191 -14.20 -5.24 -13.00
N LEU A 192 -12.96 -5.21 -13.47
CA LEU A 192 -12.54 -4.52 -14.68
C LEU A 192 -12.84 -5.35 -15.94
N GLY A 193 -12.90 -6.67 -15.81
CA GLY A 193 -13.18 -7.62 -16.90
C GLY A 193 -11.99 -8.52 -17.26
N PRO A 194 -10.78 -7.96 -17.53
CA PRO A 194 -9.60 -8.77 -17.76
C PRO A 194 -9.25 -9.66 -16.56
N LYS A 195 -8.73 -10.86 -16.86
CA LYS A 195 -8.24 -11.80 -15.87
C LYS A 195 -6.75 -12.02 -16.09
N VAL A 196 -5.98 -12.04 -15.00
CA VAL A 196 -4.57 -12.35 -14.96
C VAL A 196 -4.38 -13.35 -13.82
N SER A 197 -4.21 -14.63 -14.16
CA SER A 197 -3.94 -15.69 -13.18
C SER A 197 -2.57 -15.50 -12.53
N SER A 198 -2.44 -15.93 -11.27
CA SER A 198 -1.19 -15.84 -10.49
C SER A 198 -0.53 -14.46 -10.58
N LEU A 199 -1.35 -13.41 -10.44
CA LEU A 199 -0.89 -12.03 -10.42
C LEU A 199 0.09 -11.84 -9.27
N VAL A 200 1.26 -11.28 -9.55
CA VAL A 200 2.28 -11.01 -8.52
C VAL A 200 2.81 -9.60 -8.55
N SER A 201 2.51 -8.85 -9.60
CA SER A 201 3.02 -7.49 -9.69
C SER A 201 2.18 -6.67 -10.65
N PHE A 202 2.25 -5.36 -10.44
CA PHE A 202 1.92 -4.38 -11.44
C PHE A 202 3.19 -3.57 -11.77
N GLY A 203 3.21 -2.95 -12.94
CA GLY A 203 4.25 -2.01 -13.33
C GLY A 203 3.63 -0.80 -13.98
N GLU A 204 4.35 0.32 -13.94
CA GLU A 204 3.91 1.54 -14.57
C GLU A 204 5.06 2.13 -15.38
N ASP A 205 4.86 2.32 -16.68
CA ASP A 205 5.92 2.82 -17.55
C ASP A 205 6.01 4.36 -17.57
N GLY A 206 7.03 4.91 -18.24
CA GLY A 206 7.25 6.36 -18.34
C GLY A 206 6.15 7.12 -19.08
N ARG A 207 5.23 6.45 -19.78
CA ARG A 207 4.05 7.04 -20.43
C ARG A 207 2.77 6.89 -19.59
N GLY A 208 2.88 6.22 -18.46
CA GLY A 208 1.78 5.98 -17.55
C GLY A 208 0.84 4.86 -17.87
N ARG A 209 1.31 3.90 -18.66
CA ARG A 209 0.57 2.69 -18.98
C ARG A 209 0.84 1.66 -17.88
N VAL A 210 -0.24 1.12 -17.34
CA VAL A 210 -0.19 0.11 -16.28
C VAL A 210 -0.06 -1.28 -16.89
N HIS A 211 0.83 -2.08 -16.32
CA HIS A 211 1.07 -3.47 -16.68
C HIS A 211 0.75 -4.37 -15.49
N ALA A 212 0.17 -5.53 -15.73
CA ALA A 212 -0.02 -6.62 -14.78
C ALA A 212 0.97 -7.75 -15.11
N ILE A 213 1.56 -8.36 -14.08
CA ILE A 213 2.64 -9.34 -14.22
C ILE A 213 2.23 -10.62 -13.49
N SER A 214 2.33 -11.74 -14.18
CA SER A 214 1.92 -13.06 -13.71
C SER A 214 3.13 -13.98 -13.51
N LEU A 215 3.06 -14.86 -12.50
CA LEU A 215 4.02 -15.96 -12.34
C LEU A 215 3.92 -17.01 -13.45
N GLU A 216 2.84 -17.01 -14.23
CA GLU A 216 2.71 -17.86 -15.43
C GLU A 216 3.57 -17.34 -16.61
N GLY A 217 4.35 -16.27 -16.40
CA GLY A 217 5.31 -15.72 -17.36
C GLY A 217 4.79 -14.55 -18.21
N GLY A 218 3.55 -14.11 -17.99
CA GLY A 218 2.91 -13.04 -18.76
C GLY A 218 3.15 -11.63 -18.19
N VAL A 219 3.37 -10.67 -19.09
CA VAL A 219 3.30 -9.22 -18.81
C VAL A 219 2.22 -8.59 -19.69
N PHE A 220 1.15 -8.12 -19.08
CA PHE A 220 -0.06 -7.65 -19.76
C PHE A 220 -0.22 -6.15 -19.58
N ARG A 221 -0.35 -5.39 -20.67
CA ARG A 221 -0.64 -3.96 -20.60
C ARG A 221 -2.16 -3.73 -20.59
N LEU A 222 -2.65 -2.90 -19.68
CA LEU A 222 -4.03 -2.39 -19.77
C LEU A 222 -4.15 -1.48 -20.99
N ALA A 223 -5.15 -1.74 -21.83
CA ALA A 223 -5.41 -0.99 -23.06
C ALA A 223 -6.92 -0.83 -23.27
N PRO A 224 -7.35 0.17 -24.07
CA PRO A 224 -8.73 0.26 -24.55
C PRO A 224 -9.15 -1.03 -25.27
N ARG A 225 -10.46 -1.31 -25.25
CA ARG A 225 -11.04 -2.34 -26.10
C ARG A 225 -11.07 -1.90 -27.55
#